data_AF-A0A914IWH3-F1
#
_entry.id   AF-A0A914IWH3-F1
#
_cell.length_a   1.000
_cell.length_b   1.000
_cell.length_c   1.000
_cell.angle_alpha   90.00
_cell.angle_beta   90.00
_cell.angle_gamma   90.00
#
_symmetry.space_group_name_H-M   'P 1'
#
loop_
_entity.id
_entity.type
_entity.pdbx_description
1 polymer ?
#
loop_
_entity_poly.entity_id
_entity_poly.type
_entity_poly.pdbx_seq_one_letter_code
_entity_poly.pdbx_strand_id
1 'polypeptide(L)'
;MEKSVVEGAGAVGLAALLSGKLPFLKGKKVVNILTGGNIDTTVLGRTIERGLAVDGRLINGIADLATTIAKQGASIKDIFHERAWVAANVFSVRVKVICETRDHEHAAEFFKVMAAKYNQFNYEDYRPQFT
;
A
#
# COMPACT_ATOMS: atom_id res chain seq x y z
N MET A 1 -0.40 -17.36 24.06
CA MET A 1 -1.30 -16.57 23.19
C MET A 1 -1.81 -17.50 22.11
N GLU A 2 -3.11 -17.77 22.10
CA GLU A 2 -3.76 -18.53 21.04
C GLU A 2 -4.01 -17.58 19.86
N LYS A 3 -3.55 -17.94 18.65
CA LYS A 3 -3.78 -17.16 17.43
C LYS A 3 -4.91 -17.83 16.67
N SER A 4 -6.10 -17.23 16.71
CA SER A 4 -7.26 -17.71 15.97
C SER A 4 -7.56 -16.78 14.80
N VAL A 5 -7.88 -17.37 13.64
CA VAL A 5 -8.31 -16.65 12.44
C VAL A 5 -9.79 -16.92 12.24
N VAL A 6 -10.57 -15.87 12.06
CA VAL A 6 -12.00 -15.94 11.82
C VAL A 6 -12.42 -14.98 10.71
N GLU A 7 -13.48 -15.34 10.00
CA GLU A 7 -14.12 -14.45 9.04
C GLU A 7 -14.84 -13.28 9.74
N GLY A 8 -15.22 -12.27 8.95
CA GLY A 8 -15.85 -11.06 9.46
C GLY A 8 -17.08 -11.32 10.33
N ALA A 9 -17.96 -12.25 9.91
CA ALA A 9 -19.17 -12.60 10.66
C ALA A 9 -18.87 -13.18 12.05
N GLY A 10 -17.86 -14.05 12.14
CA GLY A 10 -17.40 -14.64 13.39
C GLY A 10 -16.67 -13.67 14.31
N ALA A 11 -16.14 -12.57 13.76
CA ALA A 11 -15.46 -11.53 14.51
C ALA A 11 -16.39 -10.43 15.04
N VAL A 12 -17.66 -10.35 14.60
CA VAL A 12 -18.58 -9.24 14.94
C VAL A 12 -18.73 -9.03 16.44
N GLY A 13 -18.92 -10.12 17.21
CA GLY A 13 -19.07 -10.04 18.66
C GLY A 13 -17.84 -9.44 19.35
N LEU A 14 -16.64 -9.86 18.91
CA LEU A 14 -15.38 -9.29 19.39
C LEU A 14 -15.22 -7.83 18.99
N ALA A 15 -15.54 -7.48 17.73
CA ALA A 15 -15.48 -6.11 17.25
C ALA A 15 -16.42 -5.18 18.04
N ALA A 16 -17.62 -5.64 18.37
CA ALA A 16 -18.57 -4.88 19.19
C ALA A 16 -18.04 -4.62 20.60
N LEU A 17 -17.42 -5.63 21.23
CA LEU A 17 -16.76 -5.49 22.53
C LEU A 17 -15.59 -4.49 22.50
N LEU A 18 -14.76 -4.54 21.46
CA LEU A 18 -13.62 -3.63 21.29
C LEU A 18 -14.02 -2.20 20.92
N SER A 19 -15.19 -2.01 20.28
CA SER A 19 -15.65 -0.69 19.82
C SER A 19 -16.00 0.29 20.93
N GLY A 20 -16.09 -0.16 22.19
CA GLY A 20 -16.50 0.66 23.33
C GLY A 20 -17.99 1.02 23.33
N LYS A 21 -18.80 0.50 22.40
CA LYS A 21 -20.22 0.82 22.23
C LYS A 21 -21.18 0.01 23.10
N LEU A 22 -20.66 -0.85 23.99
CA LEU A 22 -21.46 -1.72 24.88
C LEU A 22 -21.25 -1.36 26.36
N PRO A 23 -21.63 -0.14 26.81
CA PRO A 23 -21.32 0.34 28.17
C PRO A 23 -21.94 -0.53 29.29
N PHE A 24 -23.07 -1.19 29.00
CA PHE A 24 -23.76 -2.09 29.94
C PHE A 24 -23.01 -3.40 30.25
N LEU A 25 -21.93 -3.69 29.50
CA LEU A 25 -21.05 -4.84 29.74
C LEU A 25 -19.80 -4.50 30.57
N LYS A 26 -19.57 -3.21 30.89
CA LYS A 26 -18.39 -2.77 31.63
C LYS A 26 -18.31 -3.45 33.00
N GLY A 27 -17.16 -4.05 33.31
CA GLY A 27 -16.91 -4.77 34.58
C GLY A 27 -17.53 -6.16 34.68
N LYS A 28 -18.22 -6.65 33.64
CA LYS A 28 -18.79 -8.01 33.62
C LYS A 28 -17.82 -9.01 33.03
N LYS A 29 -17.93 -10.28 33.46
CA LYS A 29 -17.29 -11.41 32.79
C LYS A 29 -18.15 -11.79 31.58
N VAL A 30 -17.61 -11.60 30.38
CA VAL A 30 -18.31 -11.86 29.11
C VAL A 30 -17.54 -12.92 28.34
N VAL A 31 -18.26 -13.89 27.76
CA VAL A 31 -17.71 -14.89 26.85
C VAL A 31 -18.16 -14.55 25.44
N ASN A 32 -17.21 -14.38 24.52
CA ASN A 32 -17.48 -14.22 23.10
C ASN A 32 -17.17 -15.51 22.37
N ILE A 33 -18.15 -16.04 21.63
CA ILE A 33 -17.97 -17.24 20.81
C ILE A 33 -17.42 -16.79 19.45
N LEU A 34 -16.26 -17.31 19.07
CA LEU A 34 -15.67 -17.12 17.75
C LEU A 34 -16.14 -18.24 16.83
N THR A 35 -16.78 -17.88 15.71
CA THR A 35 -17.26 -18.82 14.68
C THR A 35 -16.61 -18.53 13.33
N GLY A 36 -16.74 -19.42 12.34
CA GLY A 36 -16.31 -19.15 10.96
C GLY A 36 -14.79 -19.12 10.74
N GLY A 37 -14.10 -20.24 10.94
CA GLY A 37 -12.65 -20.38 10.71
C GLY A 37 -12.24 -20.72 9.27
N ASN A 38 -13.19 -20.82 8.33
CA ASN A 38 -12.91 -21.24 6.95
C ASN A 38 -12.62 -20.05 6.01
N ILE A 39 -11.65 -19.22 6.38
CA ILE A 39 -11.28 -18.07 5.56
C ILE A 39 -10.42 -18.49 4.36
N ASP A 40 -10.72 -17.94 3.18
CA ASP A 40 -9.84 -18.07 2.02
C ASP A 40 -8.55 -17.24 2.19
N THR A 41 -7.41 -17.79 1.72
CA THR A 41 -6.09 -17.15 1.82
C THR A 41 -6.04 -15.76 1.17
N THR A 42 -6.77 -15.54 0.08
CA THR A 42 -6.87 -14.23 -0.60
C THR A 42 -7.61 -13.23 0.28
N VAL A 43 -8.69 -13.66 0.92
CA VAL A 43 -9.50 -12.82 1.82
C VAL A 43 -8.70 -12.47 3.08
N LEU A 44 -7.93 -13.42 3.62
CA LEU A 44 -7.02 -13.19 4.73
C LEU A 44 -5.96 -12.15 4.36
N GLY A 45 -5.31 -12.30 3.20
CA GLY A 45 -4.32 -11.35 2.69
C GLY A 45 -4.87 -9.92 2.59
N ARG A 46 -6.03 -9.74 1.93
CA ARG A 46 -6.69 -8.43 1.82
C ARG A 46 -7.08 -7.83 3.17
N THR A 47 -7.45 -8.67 4.14
CA THR A 47 -7.82 -8.23 5.49
C THR A 47 -6.58 -7.74 6.25
N ILE A 48 -5.44 -8.42 6.10
CA ILE A 48 -4.15 -7.96 6.65
C ILE A 48 -3.75 -6.62 6.05
N GLU A 49 -3.86 -6.46 4.72
CA GLU A 49 -3.56 -5.18 4.05
C GLU A 49 -4.43 -4.05 4.57
N ARG A 50 -5.74 -4.27 4.74
CA ARG A 50 -6.65 -3.28 5.35
C ARG A 50 -6.27 -2.97 6.80
N GLY A 51 -5.92 -3.98 7.59
CA GLY A 51 -5.46 -3.80 8.97
C GLY A 51 -4.19 -2.95 9.04
N LEU A 52 -3.22 -3.21 8.14
CA LEU A 52 -2.01 -2.39 8.01
C LEU A 52 -2.34 -0.96 7.59
N ALA A 53 -3.30 -0.75 6.69
CA ALA A 53 -3.69 0.58 6.24
C ALA A 53 -4.37 1.41 7.35
N VAL A 54 -5.30 0.80 8.09
CA VAL A 54 -5.98 1.45 9.22
C VAL A 54 -4.98 1.84 10.31
N ASP A 55 -3.98 1.00 10.55
CA ASP A 55 -2.94 1.27 11.55
C ASP A 55 -1.82 2.20 11.03
N GLY A 56 -2.00 2.81 9.85
CA GLY A 56 -1.02 3.70 9.22
C GLY A 56 0.29 3.01 8.79
N ARG A 57 0.35 1.68 8.88
CA ARG A 57 1.51 0.84 8.54
C ARG A 57 1.54 0.42 7.07
N LEU A 58 0.46 0.66 6.33
CA LEU A 58 0.44 0.56 4.87
C LEU A 58 0.61 1.96 4.28
N ILE A 59 1.80 2.24 3.75
CA ILE A 59 2.09 3.51 3.07
C ILE A 59 1.73 3.36 1.60
N ASN A 60 0.82 4.22 1.11
CA ASN A 60 0.37 4.18 -0.28
C ASN A 60 1.38 4.87 -1.21
N GLY A 61 2.53 4.22 -1.43
CA GLY A 61 3.67 4.81 -2.15
C GLY A 61 3.36 5.22 -3.60
N ILE A 62 2.41 4.55 -4.27
CA ILE A 62 2.01 4.87 -5.65
C ILE A 62 1.24 6.20 -5.70
N ALA A 63 0.40 6.48 -4.70
CA ALA A 63 -0.36 7.72 -4.66
C ALA A 63 0.55 8.94 -4.43
N ASP A 64 1.52 8.82 -3.52
CA ASP A 64 2.52 9.87 -3.30
C ASP A 64 3.44 10.04 -4.53
N LEU A 65 3.83 8.93 -5.17
CA LEU A 65 4.59 8.95 -6.42
C LEU A 65 3.84 9.66 -7.54
N ALA A 66 2.61 9.26 -7.84
CA ALA A 66 1.78 9.88 -8.87
C ALA A 66 1.54 11.37 -8.58
N THR A 67 1.28 11.72 -7.32
CA THR A 67 1.13 13.12 -6.89
C THR A 67 2.40 13.93 -7.13
N THR A 68 3.56 13.34 -6.83
CA THR A 68 4.87 13.98 -7.04
C THR A 68 5.11 14.24 -8.53
N ILE A 69 4.84 13.24 -9.38
CA ILE A 69 4.99 13.36 -10.83
C ILE A 69 4.07 14.45 -11.39
N ALA A 70 2.80 14.46 -10.97
CA ALA A 70 1.85 15.48 -11.39
C ALA A 70 2.25 16.90 -10.95
N LYS A 71 2.78 17.06 -9.73
CA LYS A 71 3.30 18.35 -9.23
C LYS A 71 4.49 18.87 -10.04
N GLN A 72 5.28 17.98 -10.62
CA GLN A 72 6.36 18.37 -11.52
C GLN A 72 5.87 18.68 -12.94
N GLY A 73 4.57 18.54 -13.25
CA GLY A 73 4.05 18.82 -14.59
C GLY A 73 4.40 17.76 -15.63
N ALA A 74 4.77 16.56 -15.20
CA ALA A 74 4.95 15.40 -16.08
C ALA A 74 3.65 14.61 -16.22
N SER A 75 3.37 14.12 -17.43
CA SER A 75 2.18 13.32 -17.73
C SER A 75 2.53 11.83 -17.70
N ILE A 76 1.79 11.04 -16.93
CA ILE A 76 2.03 9.60 -16.80
C ILE A 76 1.40 8.89 -18.01
N LYS A 77 2.22 8.13 -18.75
CA LYS A 77 1.76 7.27 -19.85
C LYS A 77 1.48 5.85 -19.38
N ASP A 78 2.32 5.33 -18.48
CA ASP A 78 2.17 3.97 -17.96
C ASP A 78 2.79 3.80 -16.57
N ILE A 79 2.24 2.89 -15.75
CA ILE A 79 2.75 2.54 -14.42
C ILE A 79 2.70 1.02 -14.24
N PHE A 80 3.87 0.43 -13.98
CA PHE A 80 4.02 -0.97 -13.59
C PHE A 80 4.52 -1.05 -12.14
N HIS A 81 3.95 -1.95 -11.35
CA HIS A 81 4.40 -2.20 -9.99
C HIS A 81 4.69 -3.70 -9.80
N GLU A 82 5.82 -3.99 -9.18
CA GLU A 82 6.28 -5.36 -8.95
C GLU A 82 6.54 -5.59 -7.45
N ARG A 83 5.94 -6.67 -6.92
CA ARG A 83 6.07 -7.11 -5.52
C ARG A 83 6.73 -8.48 -5.38
N ALA A 84 6.57 -9.37 -6.37
CA ALA A 84 6.95 -10.78 -6.26
C ALA A 84 8.47 -11.03 -6.22
N TRP A 85 9.28 -10.13 -6.78
CA TRP A 85 10.73 -10.32 -6.96
C TRP A 85 11.59 -9.18 -6.38
N VAL A 86 11.07 -8.45 -5.38
CA VAL A 86 11.85 -7.41 -4.70
C VAL A 86 12.68 -8.06 -3.60
N ALA A 87 13.91 -8.46 -3.93
CA ALA A 87 14.87 -9.08 -3.00
C ALA A 87 15.23 -8.21 -1.77
N ALA A 88 14.82 -6.93 -1.75
CA ALA A 88 15.23 -5.97 -0.74
C ALA A 88 14.37 -5.97 0.53
N ASN A 89 13.07 -6.32 0.47
CA ASN A 89 12.17 -6.43 1.63
C ASN A 89 10.77 -6.95 1.22
N VAL A 90 10.09 -7.74 2.06
CA VAL A 90 8.67 -8.13 1.87
C VAL A 90 7.74 -6.89 1.84
N PHE A 91 8.20 -5.77 2.39
CA PHE A 91 7.46 -4.51 2.48
C PHE A 91 7.79 -3.47 1.40
N SER A 92 8.69 -3.76 0.45
CA SER A 92 9.05 -2.81 -0.61
C SER A 92 8.38 -3.15 -1.94
N VAL A 93 8.00 -2.10 -2.69
CA VAL A 93 7.42 -2.21 -4.03
C VAL A 93 8.33 -1.50 -5.00
N ARG A 94 8.72 -2.17 -6.08
CA ARG A 94 9.38 -1.51 -7.20
C ARG A 94 8.31 -0.97 -8.13
N VAL A 95 8.39 0.31 -8.47
CA VAL A 95 7.47 0.96 -9.41
C VAL A 95 8.27 1.45 -10.61
N LYS A 96 7.90 1.01 -11.81
CA LYS A 96 8.40 1.53 -13.08
C LYS A 96 7.33 2.46 -13.65
N VAL A 97 7.70 3.69 -13.97
CA VAL A 97 6.80 4.69 -14.53
C VAL A 97 7.34 5.15 -15.87
N ILE A 98 6.46 5.24 -16.86
CA ILE A 98 6.72 5.90 -18.14
C ILE A 98 5.96 7.22 -18.09
N CYS A 99 6.68 8.33 -18.21
CA CYS A 99 6.10 9.66 -18.19
C CYS A 99 6.69 10.55 -19.29
N GLU A 100 5.89 11.51 -19.73
CA GLU A 100 6.25 12.51 -20.73
C GLU A 100 6.50 13.86 -20.04
N THR A 101 7.61 14.50 -20.42
CA THR A 101 8.01 15.83 -19.97
C THR A 101 7.92 16.81 -21.14
N ARG A 102 7.69 18.09 -20.84
CA ARG A 102 7.63 19.18 -21.84
C ARG A 102 8.83 19.25 -22.79
N ASP A 103 10.04 19.20 -22.24
CA ASP A 103 11.31 19.31 -22.97
C ASP A 103 12.46 18.67 -22.16
N HIS A 104 13.68 18.78 -22.66
CA HIS A 104 14.89 18.22 -22.05
C HIS A 104 15.30 18.91 -20.74
N GLU A 105 15.13 20.22 -20.64
CA GLU A 105 15.46 20.96 -19.42
C GLU A 105 14.53 20.53 -18.29
N HIS A 106 13.24 20.44 -18.61
CA HIS A 106 12.21 19.95 -17.72
C HIS A 106 12.44 18.49 -17.31
N ALA A 107 12.90 17.62 -18.21
CA ALA A 107 13.27 16.25 -17.87
C ALA A 107 14.44 16.20 -16.87
N ALA A 108 15.46 17.04 -17.07
CA ALA A 108 16.60 17.11 -16.15
C ALA A 108 16.19 17.62 -14.76
N GLU A 109 15.32 18.63 -14.68
CA GLU A 109 14.76 19.11 -13.40
C GLU A 109 13.92 18.03 -12.71
N PHE A 110 13.05 17.36 -13.47
CA PHE A 110 12.24 16.27 -12.97
C PHE A 110 13.09 15.17 -12.33
N PHE A 111 14.15 14.71 -13.02
CA PHE A 111 15.03 13.66 -12.48
C PHE A 111 15.78 14.09 -11.22
N LYS A 112 16.18 15.38 -11.12
CA LYS A 112 16.80 15.91 -9.89
C LYS A 112 15.84 15.82 -8.70
N VAL A 113 14.58 16.21 -8.87
CA VAL A 113 13.57 16.15 -7.80
C VAL A 113 13.30 14.71 -7.38
N MET A 114 13.18 13.80 -8.35
CA MET A 114 12.91 12.38 -8.08
C MET A 114 14.09 11.70 -7.37
N ALA A 115 15.33 11.94 -7.81
CA ALA A 115 16.53 11.40 -7.18
C ALA A 115 16.73 11.92 -5.74
N ALA A 116 16.32 13.16 -5.45
CA ALA A 116 16.37 13.72 -4.10
C ALA A 116 15.32 13.12 -3.15
N LYS A 117 14.15 12.72 -3.68
CA LYS A 117 13.04 12.19 -2.88
C LYS A 117 13.12 10.67 -2.64
N TYR A 118 13.69 9.91 -3.57
CA TYR A 118 13.70 8.45 -3.52
C TYR A 118 15.12 7.89 -3.43
N ASN A 119 15.41 7.12 -2.36
CA ASN A 119 16.73 6.51 -2.12
C ASN A 119 17.19 5.52 -3.20
N GLN A 120 16.26 4.92 -3.94
CA GLN A 120 16.56 4.03 -5.07
C GLN A 120 15.78 4.51 -6.29
N PHE A 121 16.45 5.31 -7.13
CA PHE A 121 15.87 5.89 -8.33
C PHE A 121 16.79 5.62 -9.52
N ASN A 122 16.28 4.88 -10.50
CA ASN A 122 16.94 4.66 -11.79
C ASN A 122 16.02 5.18 -12.89
N TYR A 123 16.61 5.79 -13.92
CA TYR A 123 15.87 6.27 -15.08
C TYR A 123 16.62 5.96 -16.36
N GLU A 124 15.88 5.81 -17.45
CA GLU A 124 16.39 5.69 -18.81
C GLU A 124 15.76 6.81 -19.64
N ASP A 125 16.60 7.58 -20.32
CA ASP A 125 16.16 8.60 -21.27
C ASP A 125 15.89 7.91 -22.61
N TYR A 126 14.62 7.78 -23.00
CA TYR A 126 14.24 7.13 -24.25
C TYR A 126 14.54 8.08 -25.42
N ARG A 127 15.80 8.13 -25.83
CA ARG A 127 16.22 8.83 -27.05
C ARG A 127 16.04 7.88 -28.23
N PRO A 128 15.20 8.21 -29.21
CA PRO A 128 15.18 7.47 -30.46
C PRO A 128 16.55 7.58 -31.11
N GLN A 129 17.27 6.47 -31.26
CA GLN A 129 18.50 6.40 -32.05
C GLN A 129 18.11 6.32 -33.54
N PHE A 130 17.54 7.40 -34.08
CA PHE A 130 17.42 7.54 -35.52
C PHE A 130 18.70 8.20 -36.04
N THR A 131 19.63 7.38 -36.53
CA THR A 131 20.65 7.76 -37.53
C THR A 131 20.00 8.09 -38.85
#